data_AF-A0A846ZBL0-F1
#
_entry.id   AF-A0A846ZBL0-F1
#
_cell.length_a   1.000
_cell.length_b   1.000
_cell.length_c   1.000
_cell.angle_alpha   90.00
_cell.angle_beta   90.00
_cell.angle_gamma   90.00
#
_symmetry.space_group_name_H-M   'P 1'
#
loop_
_entity.id
_entity.type
_entity.pdbx_description
1 polymer ?
#
loop_
_entity_poly.entity_id
_entity_poly.type
_entity_poly.pdbx_seq_one_letter_code
_entity_poly.pdbx_strand_id
1 'polypeptide(L)'
;MLKYMLLLVCVMLWMYLLTVLKRAKNGAFYFLVGSAGVFIFLLFMSKPYGIWLFATAMTWSVGLVGHATGFFTTFYFTHVIQVVVDHHISLFVIDYECSGIIESTAFIGLIAFYPIYSIKRRFVLGILGILWFFIANIVRLSMVAIMIYLFGDNIFYLAHAILGRLLFYGLAILLYYLVFTKGQLVNHMFKKLG
;
A
#
# COMPACT_ATOMS: atom_id res chain seq x y z
N MET A 1 20.22 3.95 -18.87
CA MET A 1 20.74 2.58 -19.02
C MET A 1 21.43 2.04 -17.77
N LEU A 2 22.37 2.76 -17.15
CA LEU A 2 23.10 2.29 -15.95
C LEU A 2 22.21 1.81 -14.79
N LYS A 3 21.12 2.54 -14.49
CA LYS A 3 20.15 2.16 -13.44
C LYS A 3 19.51 0.78 -13.68
N TYR A 4 19.17 0.46 -14.93
CA TYR A 4 18.53 -0.81 -15.29
C TYR A 4 19.54 -1.96 -15.30
N MET A 5 20.79 -1.72 -15.72
CA MET A 5 21.87 -2.70 -15.59
C MET A 5 22.14 -3.07 -14.13
N LEU A 6 22.23 -2.06 -13.24
CA LEU A 6 22.45 -2.28 -11.81
C LEU A 6 21.30 -3.11 -11.20
N LEU A 7 20.06 -2.78 -11.56
CA LEU A 7 18.89 -3.53 -11.13
C LEU A 7 18.94 -4.99 -11.57
N LEU A 8 19.35 -5.26 -12.82
CA LEU A 8 19.45 -6.61 -13.35
C LEU A 8 20.50 -7.44 -12.61
N VAL A 9 21.66 -6.84 -12.29
CA VAL A 9 22.69 -7.47 -11.44
C VAL A 9 22.13 -7.76 -10.05
N CYS A 10 21.43 -6.82 -9.42
CA CYS A 10 20.80 -7.04 -8.13
C CYS A 10 19.76 -8.17 -8.16
N VAL A 11 18.96 -8.27 -9.23
CA VAL A 11 17.99 -9.37 -9.42
C VAL A 11 18.70 -10.72 -9.57
N MET A 12 19.79 -10.78 -10.33
CA MET A 12 20.58 -12.01 -10.46
C MET A 12 21.19 -12.46 -9.11
N LEU A 13 21.76 -11.52 -8.36
CA LEU A 13 22.29 -11.79 -7.01
C LEU A 13 21.18 -12.22 -6.05
N TRP A 14 20.01 -11.58 -6.09
CA TRP A 14 18.86 -11.95 -5.27
C TRP A 14 18.35 -13.35 -5.61
N MET A 15 18.22 -13.69 -6.90
CA MET A 15 17.85 -15.04 -7.33
C MET A 15 18.86 -16.09 -6.87
N TYR A 16 20.15 -15.78 -6.95
CA TYR A 16 21.20 -16.65 -6.41
C TYR A 16 21.03 -16.87 -4.91
N LEU A 17 20.85 -15.80 -4.11
CA LEU A 17 20.60 -15.90 -2.67
C LEU A 17 19.37 -16.77 -2.35
N LEU A 18 18.29 -16.64 -3.12
CA LEU A 18 17.10 -17.49 -2.96
C LEU A 18 17.41 -18.97 -3.21
N THR A 19 18.22 -19.29 -4.23
CA THR A 19 18.62 -20.69 -4.47
C THR A 19 19.47 -21.25 -3.35
N VAL A 20 20.39 -20.45 -2.78
CA VAL A 20 21.22 -20.84 -1.63
C VAL A 20 20.35 -21.08 -0.40
N LEU A 21 19.43 -20.17 -0.09
CA LEU A 21 18.52 -20.29 1.07
C LEU A 21 17.57 -21.48 0.94
N LYS A 22 17.10 -21.78 -0.28
CA LYS A 22 16.28 -22.96 -0.57
C LYS A 22 17.08 -24.26 -0.35
N ARG A 23 18.35 -24.30 -0.76
CA ARG A 23 19.25 -25.45 -0.52
C ARG A 23 19.60 -25.62 0.95
N ALA A 24 19.76 -24.52 1.69
CA ALA A 24 20.02 -24.51 3.13
C ALA A 24 18.81 -24.91 3.98
N LYS A 25 17.65 -25.22 3.36
CA LYS A 25 16.37 -25.56 4.03
C LYS A 25 15.90 -24.51 5.05
N ASN A 26 16.38 -23.27 4.93
CA ASN A 26 16.03 -22.21 5.86
C ASN A 26 14.79 -21.44 5.37
N GLY A 27 13.61 -22.00 5.68
CA GLY A 27 12.32 -21.48 5.20
C GLY A 27 12.02 -20.05 5.65
N ALA A 28 12.45 -19.65 6.85
CA ALA A 28 12.21 -18.31 7.39
C ALA A 28 12.99 -17.24 6.61
N PHE A 29 14.28 -17.46 6.39
CA PHE A 29 15.11 -16.53 5.62
C PHE A 29 14.75 -16.53 4.14
N TYR A 30 14.35 -17.67 3.57
CA TYR A 30 13.81 -17.72 2.20
C TYR A 30 12.56 -16.84 2.04
N PHE A 31 11.65 -16.88 3.01
CA PHE A 31 10.46 -16.03 3.03
C PHE A 31 10.82 -14.54 3.16
N LEU A 32 11.68 -14.20 4.11
CA LEU A 32 12.06 -12.81 4.39
C LEU A 32 12.82 -12.17 3.22
N VAL A 33 13.86 -12.84 2.71
CA VAL A 33 14.68 -12.33 1.60
C VAL A 33 13.88 -12.33 0.29
N GLY A 34 13.01 -13.31 0.08
CA GLY A 34 12.11 -13.35 -1.07
C GLY A 34 11.11 -12.20 -1.08
N SER A 35 10.39 -12.02 0.03
CA SER A 35 9.40 -10.94 0.13
C SER A 35 10.03 -9.56 0.05
N ALA A 36 11.16 -9.32 0.72
CA ALA A 36 11.89 -8.07 0.67
C ALA A 36 12.41 -7.75 -0.74
N GLY A 37 12.92 -8.74 -1.47
CA GLY A 37 13.41 -8.54 -2.83
C GLY A 37 12.28 -8.17 -3.81
N VAL A 38 11.14 -8.87 -3.75
CA VAL A 38 9.97 -8.50 -4.56
C VAL A 38 9.46 -7.11 -4.22
N PHE A 39 9.40 -6.77 -2.94
CA PHE A 39 9.02 -5.42 -2.50
C PHE A 39 9.93 -4.35 -3.10
N ILE A 40 11.25 -4.48 -2.95
CA ILE A 40 12.22 -3.51 -3.50
C ILE A 40 12.11 -3.41 -5.02
N PHE A 41 11.97 -4.55 -5.70
CA PHE A 41 11.82 -4.58 -7.16
C PHE A 41 10.55 -3.86 -7.62
N LEU A 42 9.41 -4.15 -6.99
CA LEU A 42 8.14 -3.49 -7.29
C LEU A 42 8.19 -1.98 -7.01
N LEU A 43 8.79 -1.56 -5.90
CA LEU A 43 8.99 -0.15 -5.58
C LEU A 43 9.84 0.57 -6.64
N PHE A 44 10.93 -0.06 -7.10
CA PHE A 44 11.81 0.55 -8.09
C PHE A 44 11.13 0.65 -9.47
N MET A 45 10.40 -0.39 -9.88
CA MET A 45 9.59 -0.37 -11.11
C MET A 45 8.47 0.67 -11.06
N SER A 46 7.96 0.98 -9.87
CA SER A 46 6.88 1.95 -9.68
C SER A 46 7.31 3.41 -9.94
N LYS A 47 8.60 3.73 -9.84
CA LYS A 47 9.14 5.11 -9.75
C LYS A 47 9.23 5.94 -11.04
N PRO A 48 8.51 5.61 -12.12
CA PRO A 48 7.88 6.70 -12.87
C PRO A 48 6.37 6.50 -13.08
N TYR A 49 5.97 5.36 -13.62
CA TYR A 49 4.59 5.15 -14.11
C TYR A 49 3.62 4.70 -13.02
N GLY A 50 4.11 3.91 -12.05
CA GLY A 50 3.28 3.40 -10.96
C GLY A 50 2.78 4.52 -10.05
N ILE A 51 3.65 5.49 -9.73
CA ILE A 51 3.27 6.66 -8.93
C ILE A 51 2.18 7.46 -9.64
N TRP A 52 2.40 7.79 -10.91
CA TRP A 52 1.45 8.57 -11.67
C TRP A 52 0.09 7.87 -11.77
N LEU A 53 0.07 6.56 -12.05
CA LEU A 53 -1.17 5.79 -12.13
C LEU A 53 -1.90 5.76 -10.78
N PHE A 54 -1.21 5.39 -9.70
CA PHE A 54 -1.83 5.30 -8.37
C PHE A 54 -2.26 6.68 -7.86
N ALA A 55 -1.44 7.71 -8.02
CA ALA A 55 -1.79 9.07 -7.60
C ALA A 55 -2.98 9.63 -8.40
N THR A 56 -3.02 9.41 -9.72
CA THR A 56 -4.16 9.81 -10.56
C THR A 56 -5.44 9.09 -10.13
N ALA A 57 -5.37 7.76 -9.99
CA ALA A 57 -6.51 6.96 -9.56
C ALA A 57 -7.01 7.38 -8.17
N MET A 58 -6.09 7.59 -7.23
CA MET A 58 -6.41 8.05 -5.88
C MET A 58 -7.04 9.44 -5.88
N THR A 59 -6.46 10.40 -6.63
CA THR A 59 -6.99 11.77 -6.72
C THR A 59 -8.39 11.77 -7.32
N TRP A 60 -8.63 10.96 -8.35
CA TRP A 60 -9.95 10.81 -8.96
C TRP A 60 -10.96 10.18 -7.97
N SER A 61 -10.59 9.11 -7.28
CA SER A 61 -11.46 8.45 -6.30
C SER A 61 -11.79 9.33 -5.10
N VAL A 62 -10.81 10.08 -4.58
CA VAL A 62 -11.03 11.05 -3.50
C VAL A 62 -11.85 12.24 -4.00
N GLY A 63 -11.64 12.67 -5.25
CA GLY A 63 -12.45 13.68 -5.91
C GLY A 63 -13.93 13.33 -6.02
N LEU A 64 -14.25 12.04 -6.21
CA LEU A 64 -15.64 11.56 -6.17
C LEU A 64 -16.27 11.78 -4.78
N VAL A 65 -15.51 11.53 -3.70
CA VAL A 65 -15.96 11.81 -2.33
C VAL A 65 -16.09 13.31 -2.10
N GLY A 66 -15.17 14.12 -2.63
CA GLY A 66 -15.24 15.58 -2.59
C GLY A 66 -16.49 16.13 -3.29
N HIS A 67 -16.81 15.63 -4.48
CA HIS A 67 -18.03 16.01 -5.20
C HIS A 67 -19.30 15.55 -4.48
N ALA A 68 -19.28 14.38 -3.84
CA ALA A 68 -20.42 13.87 -3.08
C ALA A 68 -20.68 14.67 -1.80
N THR A 69 -19.62 15.17 -1.15
CA THR A 69 -19.70 15.88 0.14
C THR A 69 -19.75 17.40 0.00
N GLY A 70 -19.18 17.96 -1.06
CA GLY A 70 -19.06 19.40 -1.30
C GLY A 70 -17.95 20.10 -0.49
N PHE A 71 -17.15 19.37 0.29
CA PHE A 71 -16.19 19.96 1.22
C PHE A 71 -14.82 20.30 0.62
N PHE A 72 -14.43 19.64 -0.48
CA PHE A 72 -13.13 19.83 -1.10
C PHE A 72 -13.16 19.50 -2.59
N THR A 73 -12.24 20.09 -3.34
CA THR A 73 -12.05 19.84 -4.77
C THR A 73 -10.70 19.18 -5.03
N THR A 74 -10.55 18.51 -6.16
CA THR A 74 -9.32 17.78 -6.49
C THR A 74 -8.88 18.06 -7.92
N PHE A 75 -7.58 18.27 -8.12
CA PHE A 75 -6.96 18.47 -9.42
C PHE A 75 -6.16 17.23 -9.80
N TYR A 76 -6.72 16.45 -10.73
CA TYR A 76 -6.19 15.15 -11.13
C TYR A 76 -4.81 15.26 -11.80
N PHE A 77 -4.59 16.33 -12.58
CA PHE A 77 -3.34 16.54 -13.33
C PHE A 77 -2.14 16.89 -12.45
N THR A 78 -2.37 17.56 -11.33
CA THR A 78 -1.32 17.95 -10.37
C THR A 78 -1.29 17.03 -9.14
N HIS A 79 -2.21 16.07 -9.06
CA HIS A 79 -2.39 15.18 -7.91
C HIS A 79 -2.61 15.95 -6.59
N VAL A 80 -3.37 17.04 -6.64
CA VAL A 80 -3.59 17.96 -5.51
C VAL A 80 -5.04 17.90 -5.05
N ILE A 81 -5.23 17.84 -3.73
CA ILE A 81 -6.51 18.10 -3.07
C ILE A 81 -6.50 19.57 -2.61
N GLN A 82 -7.51 20.33 -3.01
CA GLN A 82 -7.72 21.70 -2.60
C GLN A 82 -8.91 21.78 -1.64
N VAL A 83 -8.68 22.36 -0.47
CA VAL A 83 -9.72 22.71 0.49
C VAL A 83 -9.78 24.23 0.57
N VAL A 84 -10.95 24.82 0.35
CA VAL A 84 -11.17 26.27 0.39
C VAL A 84 -12.11 26.58 1.53
N VAL A 85 -11.63 27.35 2.52
CA VAL A 85 -12.42 27.80 3.69
C VAL A 85 -12.13 29.28 3.91
N ASP A 86 -13.17 30.13 3.85
CA ASP A 86 -13.16 31.56 4.21
C ASP A 86 -11.85 32.30 3.91
N HIS A 87 -11.46 32.32 2.63
CA HIS A 87 -10.26 32.97 2.06
C HIS A 87 -8.91 32.27 2.29
N HIS A 88 -8.87 31.15 3.01
CA HIS A 88 -7.70 30.28 3.12
C HIS A 88 -7.80 29.11 2.15
N ILE A 89 -6.72 28.88 1.40
CA ILE A 89 -6.59 27.76 0.47
C ILE A 89 -5.53 26.81 1.02
N SER A 90 -5.97 25.64 1.45
CA SER A 90 -5.08 24.54 1.84
C SER A 90 -4.91 23.61 0.65
N LEU A 91 -3.66 23.46 0.19
CA LEU A 91 -3.29 22.56 -0.89
C LEU A 91 -2.51 21.37 -0.32
N PHE A 92 -2.96 20.17 -0.62
CA PHE A 92 -2.27 18.95 -0.25
C PHE A 92 -1.94 18.10 -1.47
N VAL A 93 -0.64 17.86 -1.69
CA VAL A 93 -0.13 17.05 -2.80
C VAL A 93 -0.13 15.57 -2.41
N ILE A 94 -0.67 14.72 -3.27
CA ILE A 94 -0.66 13.27 -3.11
C ILE A 94 0.67 12.73 -3.61
N ASP A 95 1.60 12.53 -2.68
CA ASP A 95 2.88 11.88 -2.91
C ASP A 95 2.80 10.34 -2.80
N TYR A 96 3.96 9.70 -2.92
CA TYR A 96 4.14 8.24 -2.85
C TYR A 96 3.55 7.60 -1.58
N GLU A 97 3.56 8.31 -0.45
CA GLU A 97 3.03 7.83 0.84
C GLU A 97 1.51 7.92 0.96
N CYS A 98 0.88 8.66 0.06
CA CYS A 98 -0.56 8.92 0.07
C CYS A 98 -1.29 8.20 -1.06
N SER A 99 -0.54 7.73 -2.06
CA SER A 99 -1.06 6.95 -3.17
C SER A 99 -1.34 5.48 -2.80
N GLY A 100 -0.83 4.99 -1.66
CA GLY A 100 -1.02 3.62 -1.19
C GLY A 100 -0.17 2.55 -1.87
N ILE A 101 0.81 2.98 -2.66
CA ILE A 101 1.66 2.10 -3.46
C ILE A 101 2.72 1.37 -2.60
N ILE A 102 3.23 2.00 -1.54
CA ILE A 102 4.19 1.37 -0.62
C ILE A 102 3.55 0.15 0.04
N GLU A 103 2.36 0.31 0.58
CA GLU A 103 1.69 -0.73 1.35
C GLU A 103 1.18 -1.85 0.45
N SER A 104 0.65 -1.50 -0.72
CA SER A 104 0.25 -2.48 -1.73
C SER A 104 1.43 -3.34 -2.17
N THR A 105 2.58 -2.72 -2.49
CA THR A 105 3.78 -3.46 -2.91
C THR A 105 4.41 -4.27 -1.77
N ALA A 106 4.40 -3.76 -0.54
CA ALA A 106 4.85 -4.49 0.64
C ALA A 106 4.00 -5.75 0.88
N PHE A 107 2.68 -5.61 0.77
CA PHE A 107 1.76 -6.74 0.91
C PHE A 107 1.93 -7.78 -0.21
N ILE A 108 2.10 -7.35 -1.46
CA ILE A 108 2.39 -8.26 -2.59
C ILE A 108 3.69 -9.04 -2.34
N GLY A 109 4.74 -8.36 -1.86
CA GLY A 109 6.00 -9.01 -1.50
C GLY A 109 5.81 -10.13 -0.48
N LEU A 110 5.06 -9.85 0.59
CA LEU A 110 4.76 -10.83 1.64
C LEU A 110 3.92 -11.99 1.12
N ILE A 111 2.80 -11.73 0.43
CA ILE A 111 1.88 -12.79 -0.02
C ILE A 111 2.51 -13.70 -1.09
N ALA A 112 3.42 -13.16 -1.92
CA ALA A 112 4.08 -13.93 -2.97
C ALA A 112 4.90 -15.11 -2.41
N PHE A 113 5.64 -14.87 -1.32
CA PHE A 113 6.49 -15.89 -0.69
C PHE A 113 5.80 -16.65 0.44
N TYR A 114 4.56 -16.29 0.80
CA TYR A 114 3.89 -16.86 1.96
C TYR A 114 3.70 -18.39 1.83
N PRO A 115 4.32 -19.21 2.70
CA PRO A 115 4.47 -20.65 2.46
C PRO A 115 3.16 -21.43 2.60
N ILE A 116 2.14 -20.86 3.26
CA ILE A 116 0.94 -21.59 3.70
C ILE A 116 -0.14 -21.63 2.62
N TYR A 117 -0.17 -20.67 1.71
CA TYR A 117 -1.22 -20.58 0.67
C TYR A 117 -0.79 -21.22 -0.65
N SER A 118 -1.76 -21.76 -1.38
CA SER A 118 -1.59 -22.18 -2.78
C SER A 118 -1.40 -20.97 -3.70
N ILE A 119 -0.73 -21.15 -4.84
CA ILE A 119 -0.44 -20.08 -5.80
C ILE A 119 -1.71 -19.32 -6.22
N LYS A 120 -2.79 -20.06 -6.52
CA LYS A 120 -4.09 -19.45 -6.86
C LYS A 120 -4.62 -18.56 -5.73
N ARG A 121 -4.56 -19.04 -4.49
CA ARG A 121 -5.05 -18.29 -3.32
C ARG A 121 -4.18 -17.07 -3.02
N ARG A 122 -2.85 -17.16 -3.22
CA ARG A 122 -1.94 -16.01 -3.12
C ARG A 122 -2.30 -14.91 -4.11
N PHE A 123 -2.61 -15.27 -5.36
CA PHE A 123 -2.99 -14.31 -6.38
C PHE A 123 -4.30 -13.59 -6.05
N VAL A 124 -5.35 -14.34 -5.68
CA VAL A 124 -6.65 -13.76 -5.30
C VAL A 124 -6.51 -12.86 -4.07
N LEU A 125 -5.82 -13.31 -3.03
CA LEU A 125 -5.58 -12.50 -1.82
C LEU A 125 -4.71 -11.28 -2.12
N GLY A 126 -3.76 -11.40 -3.06
CA GLY A 126 -2.96 -10.28 -3.56
C GLY A 126 -3.84 -9.16 -4.13
N ILE A 127 -4.75 -9.50 -5.05
CA ILE A 127 -5.68 -8.53 -5.65
C ILE A 127 -6.59 -7.91 -4.60
N LEU A 128 -7.20 -8.73 -3.73
CA LEU A 128 -8.05 -8.24 -2.65
C LEU A 128 -7.30 -7.30 -1.69
N GLY A 129 -6.03 -7.60 -1.40
CA GLY A 129 -5.20 -6.73 -0.58
C GLY A 129 -4.90 -5.38 -1.22
N ILE A 130 -4.57 -5.36 -2.52
CA ILE A 130 -4.36 -4.10 -3.26
C ILE A 130 -5.64 -3.25 -3.22
N LEU A 131 -6.80 -3.86 -3.50
CA LEU A 131 -8.09 -3.17 -3.45
C LEU A 131 -8.40 -2.63 -2.04
N TRP A 132 -8.09 -3.42 -1.01
CA TRP A 132 -8.27 -2.99 0.38
C TRP A 132 -7.40 -1.78 0.74
N PHE A 133 -6.10 -1.81 0.40
CA PHE A 133 -5.20 -0.67 0.66
C PHE A 133 -5.61 0.57 -0.13
N PHE A 134 -6.12 0.40 -1.34
CA PHE A 134 -6.65 1.49 -2.14
C PHE A 134 -7.86 2.15 -1.44
N ILE A 135 -8.84 1.34 -1.02
CA ILE A 135 -10.03 1.83 -0.29
C ILE A 135 -9.63 2.48 1.04
N ALA A 136 -8.73 1.85 1.81
CA ALA A 136 -8.27 2.38 3.08
C ALA A 136 -7.60 3.76 2.92
N ASN A 137 -6.84 3.96 1.83
CA ASN A 137 -6.27 5.27 1.53
C ASN A 137 -7.31 6.30 1.10
N ILE A 138 -8.37 5.91 0.38
CA ILE A 138 -9.46 6.83 0.04
C ILE A 138 -10.11 7.34 1.32
N VAL A 139 -10.40 6.44 2.27
CA VAL A 139 -10.96 6.80 3.58
C VAL A 139 -10.01 7.72 4.34
N ARG A 140 -8.71 7.39 4.39
CA ARG A 140 -7.69 8.24 5.04
C ARG A 140 -7.67 9.65 4.46
N LEU A 141 -7.52 9.79 3.15
CA LEU A 141 -7.39 11.11 2.51
C LEU A 141 -8.68 11.92 2.61
N SER A 142 -9.84 11.27 2.47
CA SER A 142 -11.14 11.94 2.64
C SER A 142 -11.33 12.44 4.07
N MET A 143 -10.97 11.64 5.09
CA MET A 143 -11.01 12.06 6.48
C MET A 143 -10.12 13.29 6.71
N VAL A 144 -8.89 13.28 6.21
CA VAL A 144 -7.97 14.42 6.35
C VAL A 144 -8.55 15.68 5.71
N ALA A 145 -9.06 15.58 4.49
CA ALA A 145 -9.66 16.71 3.78
C ALA A 145 -10.89 17.29 4.53
N ILE A 146 -11.76 16.42 5.06
CA ILE A 146 -12.92 16.83 5.85
C ILE A 146 -12.49 17.51 7.15
N MET A 147 -11.47 17.00 7.83
CA MET A 147 -10.96 17.62 9.06
C MET A 147 -10.38 19.02 8.81
N ILE A 148 -9.66 19.21 7.70
CA ILE A 148 -9.13 20.53 7.33
C ILE A 148 -10.29 21.50 7.03
N TYR A 149 -11.34 21.02 6.35
CA TYR A 149 -12.52 21.85 6.07
C TYR A 149 -13.23 22.31 7.35
N LEU A 150 -13.37 21.43 8.35
CA LEU A 150 -14.12 21.73 9.58
C LEU A 150 -13.32 22.53 10.63
N PHE A 151 -12.01 22.26 10.76
CA PHE A 151 -11.18 22.83 11.83
C PHE A 151 -10.11 23.81 11.32
N GLY A 152 -10.03 24.02 10.01
CA GLY A 152 -9.06 24.88 9.36
C GLY A 152 -7.67 24.26 9.19
N ASP A 153 -6.77 25.01 8.56
CA ASP A 153 -5.44 24.55 8.13
C ASP A 153 -4.51 24.17 9.29
N ASN A 154 -4.70 24.77 10.47
CA ASN A 154 -3.87 24.53 11.65
C ASN A 154 -3.89 23.05 12.10
N ILE A 155 -4.94 22.30 11.75
CA ILE A 155 -5.06 20.88 12.11
C ILE A 155 -4.43 19.94 11.09
N PHE A 156 -3.91 20.45 9.96
CA PHE A 156 -3.39 19.66 8.86
C PHE A 156 -2.38 18.61 9.32
N TYR A 157 -1.38 19.01 10.11
CA TYR A 157 -0.36 18.09 10.62
C TYR A 157 -0.96 16.98 11.51
N LEU A 158 -1.86 17.35 12.43
CA LEU A 158 -2.52 16.40 13.32
C LEU A 158 -3.41 15.41 12.56
N ALA A 159 -4.23 15.93 11.63
CA ALA A 159 -5.12 15.14 10.81
C ALA A 159 -4.34 14.19 9.89
N HIS A 160 -3.33 14.70 9.17
CA HIS A 160 -2.61 13.92 8.18
C HIS A 160 -1.59 12.96 8.80
N ALA A 161 -0.71 13.46 9.68
CA ALA A 161 0.44 12.70 10.17
C ALA A 161 0.05 11.72 11.28
N ILE A 162 -0.94 12.05 12.09
CA ILE A 162 -1.33 11.23 13.25
C ILE A 162 -2.63 10.50 12.95
N LEU A 163 -3.75 11.20 12.81
CA LEU A 163 -5.07 10.56 12.74
C LEU A 163 -5.27 9.73 11.48
N GLY A 164 -4.91 10.28 10.32
CA GLY A 164 -5.02 9.59 9.05
C GLY A 164 -4.12 8.35 8.99
N ARG A 165 -2.89 8.43 9.51
CA ARG A 165 -2.00 7.27 9.60
C ARG A 165 -2.53 6.22 10.60
N LEU A 166 -3.06 6.64 11.74
CA LEU A 166 -3.64 5.73 12.73
C LEU A 166 -4.82 4.94 12.14
N LEU A 167 -5.75 5.63 11.46
CA LEU A 167 -6.88 4.99 10.80
C LEU A 167 -6.42 4.00 9.73
N PHE A 168 -5.49 4.43 8.88
CA PHE A 168 -4.98 3.61 7.80
C PHE A 168 -4.24 2.37 8.30
N TYR A 169 -3.37 2.51 9.29
CA TYR A 169 -2.67 1.36 9.88
C TYR A 169 -3.61 0.45 10.65
N GLY A 170 -4.68 0.97 11.28
CA GLY A 170 -5.74 0.15 11.86
C GLY A 170 -6.40 -0.77 10.82
N LEU A 171 -6.77 -0.20 9.67
CA LEU A 171 -7.33 -0.97 8.54
C LEU A 171 -6.32 -1.93 7.93
N ALA A 172 -5.04 -1.54 7.86
CA ALA A 172 -3.97 -2.40 7.38
C ALA A 172 -3.80 -3.61 8.30
N ILE A 173 -3.67 -3.39 9.62
CA ILE A 173 -3.52 -4.44 10.62
C ILE A 173 -4.69 -5.42 10.55
N LEU A 174 -5.92 -4.93 10.36
CA LEU A 174 -7.09 -5.78 10.17
C LEU A 174 -6.93 -6.72 8.95
N LEU A 175 -6.51 -6.20 7.81
CA LEU A 175 -6.22 -7.01 6.62
C LEU A 175 -5.11 -8.03 6.90
N TYR A 176 -4.00 -7.60 7.50
CA TYR A 176 -2.89 -8.49 7.85
C TYR A 176 -3.33 -9.62 8.79
N TYR A 177 -4.18 -9.31 9.77
CA TYR A 177 -4.75 -10.29 10.68
C TYR A 177 -5.61 -11.32 9.93
N LEU A 178 -6.53 -10.86 9.08
CA LEU A 178 -7.42 -11.73 8.31
C LEU A 178 -6.66 -12.62 7.31
N VAL A 179 -5.63 -12.07 6.68
CA VAL A 179 -4.86 -12.76 5.63
C VAL A 179 -3.81 -13.69 6.21
N PHE A 180 -3.01 -13.25 7.18
CA PHE A 180 -1.88 -14.03 7.66
C PHE A 180 -2.22 -14.84 8.93
N THR A 181 -2.88 -14.22 9.91
CA THR A 181 -3.12 -14.83 11.23
C THR A 181 -4.29 -15.81 11.20
N LYS A 182 -5.47 -15.39 10.70
CA LYS A 182 -6.62 -16.30 10.55
C LYS A 182 -6.31 -17.44 9.57
N GLY A 183 -5.52 -17.16 8.53
CA GLY A 183 -5.00 -18.16 7.60
C GLY A 183 -4.20 -19.29 8.26
N GLN A 184 -3.34 -18.93 9.22
CA GLN A 184 -2.57 -19.89 10.01
C GLN A 184 -3.46 -20.74 10.92
N LEU A 185 -4.38 -20.11 11.64
CA LEU A 185 -5.28 -20.76 12.60
C LEU A 185 -6.17 -21.81 11.93
N VAL A 186 -6.79 -21.47 10.80
CA VAL A 186 -7.68 -22.40 10.08
C VAL A 186 -6.90 -23.61 9.56
N ASN A 187 -5.71 -23.40 8.97
CA ASN A 187 -4.92 -24.52 8.46
C ASN A 187 -4.35 -25.40 9.58
N HIS A 188 -3.97 -24.84 10.73
CA HIS A 188 -3.55 -25.64 11.88
C HIS A 188 -4.70 -26.47 12.48
N MET A 189 -5.92 -25.91 12.51
CA MET A 189 -7.12 -26.64 12.96
C MET A 189 -7.45 -27.80 12.03
N PHE A 190 -7.47 -27.59 10.71
CA PHE A 190 -7.73 -28.67 9.73
C PHE A 190 -6.67 -29.77 9.78
N LYS A 191 -5.40 -29.44 10.06
CA LYS A 191 -4.32 -30.43 10.20
C LYS A 191 -4.37 -31.23 11.51
N LYS A 192 -5.19 -30.81 12.49
CA LYS A 192 -5.38 -31.49 13.78
C LYS A 192 -6.63 -32.40 13.78
N LEU A 193 -7.50 -32.23 12.78
CA LEU A 193 -8.79 -32.93 12.64
C LEU A 193 -8.78 -34.06 11.60
N GLY A 194 -7.68 -34.25 10.85
CA GLY A 194 -7.45 -35.38 9.95
C GLY A 194 -6.18 -36.11 10.31
#